data_AF-A0A1V5BLP8-F1
#
_entry.id   AF-A0A1V5BLP8-F1
#
_cell.length_a   1.000
_cell.length_b   1.000
_cell.length_c   1.000
_cell.angle_alpha   90.00
_cell.angle_beta   90.00
_cell.angle_gamma   90.00
#
_symmetry.space_group_name_H-M   'P 1'
#
loop_
_entity.id
_entity.type
_entity.pdbx_description
1 polymer ?
#
loop_
_entity_poly.entity_id
_entity_poly.type
_entity_poly.pdbx_seq_one_letter_code
_entity_poly.pdbx_strand_id
1 'polypeptide(L)' 'MIETVYMSDAVWVIVPLQDVLGLGSEARINTPGTDRGNWQWMMQPGCLSSELQTWLDRIARKHRRNHLGNCKN' A
#
# COMPACT_ATOMS: atom_id res chain seq x y z
N MET A 1 5.10 -7.53 7.49
CA MET A 1 3.92 -6.71 7.85
C MET A 1 2.91 -6.67 6.72
N ILE A 2 3.24 -6.14 5.52
CA ILE A 2 2.29 -6.07 4.38
C ILE A 2 1.71 -7.44 4.02
N GLU A 3 2.53 -8.47 3.83
CA GLU A 3 2.02 -9.79 3.45
C GLU A 3 1.10 -10.42 4.52
N THR A 4 1.32 -10.09 5.80
CA THR A 4 0.48 -10.55 6.92
C THR A 4 -0.94 -10.00 6.82
N VAL A 5 -1.12 -8.73 6.44
CA VAL A 5 -2.48 -8.18 6.26
C VAL A 5 -3.17 -8.78 5.02
N TYR A 6 -2.41 -9.12 3.97
CA TYR A 6 -2.93 -9.85 2.81
C TYR A 6 -3.42 -11.26 3.17
N MET A 7 -2.86 -11.91 4.19
CA MET A 7 -3.30 -13.23 4.68
C MET A 7 -4.60 -13.20 5.50
N SER A 8 -5.04 -12.05 5.99
CA SER A 8 -6.21 -11.96 6.86
C SER A 8 -7.52 -12.34 6.15
N ASP A 9 -8.58 -12.60 6.92
CA ASP A 9 -9.94 -12.82 6.39
C ASP A 9 -10.68 -11.52 6.05
N ALA A 10 -10.04 -10.35 6.20
CA ALA A 10 -10.67 -9.07 5.89
C ALA A 10 -11.01 -8.98 4.39
N VAL A 11 -12.21 -8.49 4.06
CA VAL A 11 -12.66 -8.29 2.68
C VAL A 11 -11.74 -7.33 1.93
N TRP A 12 -11.31 -6.25 2.59
CA TRP A 12 -10.44 -5.23 2.03
C TRP A 12 -9.08 -5.21 2.74
N VAL A 13 -8.02 -5.04 1.96
CA VAL A 13 -6.69 -4.71 2.46
C VAL A 13 -6.25 -3.43 1.77
N ILE A 14 -5.99 -2.42 2.59
CA ILE A 14 -5.51 -1.10 2.16
C ILE A 14 -4.16 -0.90 2.84
N VAL A 15 -3.14 -0.58 2.05
CA VAL A 15 -1.78 -0.37 2.53
C VAL A 15 -1.36 1.07 2.20
N PRO A 16 -0.83 1.84 3.16
CA PRO A 16 -0.23 3.14 2.89
C PRO A 16 0.87 3.03 1.84
N LEU A 17 0.91 3.98 0.91
CA LEU A 17 1.93 3.97 -0.14
C LEU A 17 3.34 4.13 0.43
N GLN A 18 3.50 4.77 1.58
CA GLN A 18 4.75 4.88 2.31
C GLN A 18 5.32 3.52 2.71
N ASP A 19 4.47 2.61 3.17
CA ASP A 19 4.88 1.25 3.56
C ASP A 19 5.29 0.44 2.33
N VAL A 20 4.56 0.62 1.22
CA VAL A 20 4.88 0.00 -0.07
C VAL A 20 6.24 0.50 -0.58
N LEU A 21 6.54 1.78 -0.42
CA LEU A 21 7.82 2.40 -0.78
C LEU A 21 8.94 2.17 0.25
N GLY A 22 8.63 1.56 1.40
CA GLY A 22 9.60 1.31 2.48
C GLY A 22 10.15 2.58 3.15
N LEU A 23 9.38 3.66 3.17
CA LEU A 23 9.79 4.95 3.74
C LEU A 23 9.68 4.97 5.28
N GLY A 24 10.49 5.81 5.91
CA GLY A 24 10.50 6.01 7.35
C GLY A 24 9.56 7.11 7.84
N SER A 25 9.89 7.68 9.00
CA SER A 25 9.05 8.70 9.66
C SER A 25 8.99 10.02 8.89
N GLU A 26 9.94 10.28 7.99
CA GLU A 26 9.94 11.42 7.07
C GLU A 26 8.76 11.43 6.11
N ALA A 27 8.12 10.27 5.89
CA ALA A 27 6.95 10.13 5.02
C ALA A 27 5.61 10.15 5.77
N ARG A 28 5.62 10.38 7.09
CA ARG A 28 4.39 10.42 7.90
C ARG A 28 3.48 11.55 7.42
N ILE A 29 2.23 11.22 7.09
CA ILE A 29 1.23 12.20 6.67
C ILE A 29 0.74 13.04 7.86
N ASN A 30 0.52 12.46 9.03
CA ASN A 30 -0.06 13.18 10.16
C ASN A 30 0.46 12.67 11.50
N THR A 31 0.73 13.59 12.42
CA THR A 31 0.98 13.36 13.84
C THR A 31 -0.13 14.06 14.64
N PRO A 32 -1.12 13.31 15.16
CA PRO A 32 -2.20 13.90 15.97
C PRO A 32 -1.65 14.70 17.15
N GLY A 33 -2.25 15.87 17.42
CA GLY A 33 -1.83 16.76 18.50
C GLY A 33 -0.73 17.76 18.12
N THR A 34 -0.24 17.74 16.87
CA THR A 34 0.64 18.80 16.34
C THR A 34 -0.13 19.72 15.38
N ASP A 35 0.23 20.99 15.36
CA ASP A 35 -0.34 22.02 14.48
C ASP A 35 0.50 22.26 13.22
N ARG A 36 1.73 21.73 13.17
CA ARG A 36 2.71 21.93 12.08
C ARG A 36 3.30 20.62 11.58
N GLY A 37 3.77 20.64 10.34
CA GLY A 37 4.47 19.52 9.70
C GLY A 37 3.57 18.38 9.19
N ASN A 38 2.25 18.47 9.37
CA ASN A 38 1.28 17.49 8.88
C ASN A 38 0.84 17.80 7.45
N TRP A 39 0.38 16.76 6.75
CA TRP A 39 -0.23 16.80 5.42
C TRP A 39 0.69 17.31 4.29
N GLN A 40 2.01 17.26 4.52
CA GLN A 40 3.02 17.78 3.58
C GLN A 40 3.63 16.69 2.69
N TRP A 41 3.51 15.42 3.08
CA TRP A 41 4.11 14.33 2.31
C TRP A 41 3.47 14.23 0.92
N MET A 42 4.34 14.15 -0.09
CA MET A 42 3.96 13.93 -1.48
C MET A 42 4.85 12.83 -2.06
N MET A 43 4.23 11.96 -2.85
CA MET A 43 4.96 10.95 -3.62
C MET A 43 5.87 11.65 -4.64
N GLN A 44 7.14 11.21 -4.70
CA GLN A 44 8.07 11.73 -5.70
C GLN A 44 7.80 11.11 -7.08
N PRO A 45 7.92 11.87 -8.18
CA PRO A 45 7.85 11.31 -9.52
C PRO A 45 8.85 10.16 -9.70
N GLY A 46 8.42 9.07 -10.33
CA GLY A 46 9.28 7.94 -10.67
C GLY A 46 9.57 6.93 -9.56
N CYS A 47 9.02 7.09 -8.35
CA CYS A 47 9.26 6.13 -7.27
C CYS A 47 8.50 4.79 -7.42
N LEU A 48 7.54 4.70 -8.34
CA LEU A 48 6.81 3.47 -8.65
C LEU A 48 7.57 2.67 -9.71
N SER A 49 8.36 1.69 -9.27
CA SER A 49 9.13 0.82 -10.16
C SER A 49 8.31 -0.37 -10.68
N SER A 50 8.73 -0.93 -11.81
CA SER A 50 8.16 -2.17 -12.34
C SER A 50 8.37 -3.36 -11.41
N GLU A 51 9.48 -3.38 -10.66
CA GLU A 51 9.75 -4.37 -9.63
C GLU A 51 8.71 -4.30 -8.50
N LEU A 52 8.40 -3.09 -8.02
CA LEU A 52 7.41 -2.86 -6.98
C LEU A 52 6.01 -3.30 -7.44
N GLN A 53 5.64 -2.96 -8.68
CA GLN A 53 4.39 -3.41 -9.30
C GLN A 53 4.32 -4.94 -9.36
N THR A 54 5.40 -5.59 -9.81
CA THR A 54 5.49 -7.05 -9.92
C THR A 54 5.36 -7.72 -8.56
N TRP A 55 6.02 -7.15 -7.54
CA TRP A 55 5.95 -7.63 -6.17
C TRP A 55 4.53 -7.51 -5.59
N LEU A 56 3.89 -6.35 -5.73
CA LEU A 56 2.52 -6.10 -5.27
C LEU A 56 1.52 -7.07 -5.91
N ASP A 57 1.63 -7.27 -7.22
CA ASP A 57 0.73 -8.18 -7.93
C ASP A 57 0.99 -9.65 -7.53
N ARG A 58 2.25 -10.04 -7.30
CA ARG A 58 2.58 -11.38 -6.78
C ARG A 58 1.94 -11.64 -5.41
N ILE A 59 2.04 -10.71 -4.46
CA ILE A 59 1.44 -10.89 -3.13
C ILE A 59 -0.09 -10.88 -3.20
N ALA A 60 -0.68 -10.05 -4.07
CA ALA A 60 -2.13 -10.01 -4.27
C ALA A 60 -2.65 -11.32 -4.85
N ARG A 61 -1.97 -11.88 -5.86
CA ARG A 61 -2.27 -13.21 -6.43
C ARG A 61 -2.15 -14.32 -5.39
N LYS A 62 -1.03 -14.36 -4.66
CA LYS A 62 -0.75 -15.39 -3.65
C LYS A 62 -1.86 -15.48 -2.60
N HIS A 63 -2.46 -14.34 -2.24
CA HIS A 63 -3.52 -14.26 -1.24
C HIS A 63 -4.93 -14.07 -1.83
N ARG A 64 -5.10 -14.30 -3.15
CA ARG A 64 -6.40 -14.22 -3.85
C ARG A 64 -7.11 -12.86 -3.73
N ARG A 65 -6.33 -11.78 -3.58
CA ARG A 65 -6.82 -10.39 -3.44
C ARG A 65 -6.84 -9.59 -4.74
N ASN A 66 -6.55 -10.22 -5.87
CA ASN A 66 -6.67 -9.63 -7.20
C ASN A 66 -7.63 -10.40 -8.11
N HIS A 67 -8.57 -11.15 -7.53
CA HIS A 67 -9.56 -11.87 -8.31
C HIS A 67 -10.48 -10.87 -9.01
N LEU A 68 -10.26 -10.65 -10.31
CA LEU A 68 -11.29 -10.15 -11.19
C LEU A 68 -12.36 -11.23 -11.20
N GLY A 69 -13.39 -11.06 -10.37
CA GLY A 69 -14.55 -11.94 -10.40
C GLY A 69 -14.98 -12.10 -11.86
N ASN A 70 -15.16 -13.34 -12.28
CA ASN A 70 -15.78 -13.66 -13.56
C ASN A 70 -17.23 -13.14 -13.47
N CYS A 71 -17.44 -11.85 -13.67
CA CYS A 71 -18.74 -11.28 -14.01
C CYS A 71 -19.05 -11.75 -15.43
N LYS A 72 -19.41 -13.03 -15.54
CA LYS A 72 -20.20 -13.51 -16.66
C LYS A 72 -21.58 -12.90 -16.46
N ASN A 73 -21.84 -11.81 -17.17
CA ASN A 73 -23.20 -11.44 -17.53
C ASN A 73 -23.76 -12.49 -18.49
#